data_AF-A0A5J6PYK6-F1
#
_entry.id   AF-A0A5J6PYK6-F1
#
_cell.length_a   1.000
_cell.length_b   1.000
_cell.length_c   1.000
_cell.angle_alpha   90.00
_cell.angle_beta   90.00
_cell.angle_gamma   90.00
#
_symmetry.space_group_name_H-M   'P 1'
#
loop_
_entity.id
_entity.type
_entity.pdbx_description
1 polymer ?
#
loop_
_entity_poly.entity_id
_entity_poly.type
_entity_poly.pdbx_seq_one_letter_code
_entity_poly.pdbx_strand_id
1 'polypeptide(L)'
;MSMKTIYNAVSTLTSKNQTTIPEPVRKALGLGKQDKIRFLVLEGGKVLLEKNTPEQDEFDRDPVVGHFLHFLETSMLNNPDSISPASKSRYERYRKLAGGEQ
;
A
#
# COMPACT_ATOMS: atom_id res chain seq x y z
N MET A 1 9.50 -5.75 -19.39
CA MET A 1 9.16 -4.31 -19.43
C MET A 1 10.47 -3.53 -19.52
N SER A 2 10.68 -2.72 -20.56
CA SER A 2 11.89 -1.88 -20.65
C SER A 2 11.75 -0.73 -19.65
N MET A 3 12.63 -0.66 -18.64
CA MET A 3 12.65 0.49 -17.72
C MET A 3 13.15 1.72 -18.47
N LYS A 4 12.30 2.74 -18.59
CA LYS A 4 12.66 4.03 -19.17
C LYS A 4 13.18 4.94 -18.07
N THR A 5 14.43 5.41 -18.20
CA THR A 5 15.00 6.40 -17.29
C THR A 5 14.36 7.76 -17.54
N ILE A 6 13.69 8.31 -16.54
CA ILE A 6 13.09 9.66 -16.59
C ILE A 6 14.03 10.74 -16.02
N TYR A 7 14.90 10.37 -15.07
CA TYR A 7 15.92 11.23 -14.48
C TYR A 7 17.15 10.40 -14.12
N ASN A 8 18.34 10.98 -14.27
CA ASN A 8 19.60 10.39 -13.83
C ASN A 8 20.33 11.42 -12.95
N ALA A 9 20.71 11.02 -11.74
CA ALA A 9 21.41 11.87 -10.80
C ALA A 9 22.36 11.02 -9.95
N VAL A 10 23.45 11.64 -9.51
CA VAL A 10 24.46 10.99 -8.66
C VAL A 10 24.48 11.70 -7.31
N SER A 11 24.50 10.92 -6.23
CA SER A 11 24.70 11.41 -4.87
C SER A 11 25.84 10.63 -4.21
N THR A 12 26.60 11.31 -3.36
CA THR A 12 27.69 10.69 -2.58
C THR A 12 27.14 10.13 -1.27
N LEU A 13 27.65 8.98 -0.83
CA LEU A 13 27.41 8.49 0.53
C LEU A 13 28.22 9.30 1.53
N THR A 14 27.57 9.76 2.59
CA THR A 14 28.25 10.40 3.72
C THR A 14 28.99 9.35 4.54
N SER A 15 29.84 9.80 5.46
CA SER A 15 30.54 8.92 6.42
C SER A 15 29.61 8.10 7.31
N LYS A 16 28.33 8.47 7.42
CA LYS A 16 27.31 7.73 8.17
C LYS A 16 26.47 6.79 7.29
N ASN A 17 26.93 6.48 6.08
CA ASN A 17 26.20 5.65 5.10
C ASN A 17 24.84 6.24 4.72
N GLN A 18 24.70 7.57 4.73
CA GLN A 18 23.49 8.26 4.29
C GLN A 18 23.72 8.88 2.93
N THR A 19 22.69 8.97 2.10
CA THR A 19 22.76 9.77 0.87
C THR A 19 21.53 10.65 0.74
N THR A 20 21.71 11.82 0.15
CA THR A 20 20.60 12.73 -0.13
C THR A 20 19.91 12.28 -1.40
N ILE A 21 18.59 12.13 -1.35
CA ILE A 21 17.78 11.92 -2.55
C ILE A 21 17.66 13.26 -3.28
N PRO A 22 18.16 13.38 -4.53
CA PRO A 22 18.12 14.64 -5.28
C PRO A 22 16.69 15.16 -5.45
N GLU A 23 16.54 16.49 -5.52
CA GLU A 23 15.21 17.11 -5.64
C GLU A 23 14.35 16.56 -6.78
N PRO A 24 14.87 16.33 -8.01
CA PRO A 24 14.07 15.77 -9.09
C PRO A 24 13.53 14.37 -8.75
N VAL A 25 14.34 13.55 -8.06
CA VAL A 25 13.95 12.20 -7.65
C VAL A 25 12.89 12.26 -6.56
N ARG A 26 13.01 13.18 -5.58
CA ARG A 26 11.96 13.39 -4.56
C ARG A 26 10.63 13.79 -5.18
N LYS A 27 10.63 14.71 -6.15
CA LYS A 27 9.42 15.12 -6.87
C LYS A 27 8.83 13.96 -7.68
N ALA A 28 9.67 13.20 -8.40
CA ALA A 28 9.21 12.05 -9.18
C ALA A 28 8.57 10.95 -8.32
N LEU A 29 9.07 10.73 -7.10
CA LEU A 29 8.52 9.77 -6.14
C LEU A 29 7.43 10.37 -5.23
N GLY A 30 7.11 11.66 -5.35
CA GLY A 30 6.15 12.34 -4.48
C GLY A 30 6.53 12.32 -3.00
N LEU A 31 7.82 12.41 -2.67
CA LEU A 31 8.35 12.34 -1.30
C LEU A 31 8.26 13.69 -0.58
N GLY A 32 7.63 13.67 0.59
CA GLY A 32 7.61 14.72 1.59
C GLY A 32 8.62 14.49 2.73
N LYS A 33 8.57 15.36 3.76
CA LYS A 33 9.39 15.18 4.96
C LYS A 33 8.89 13.96 5.75
N GLN A 34 9.81 13.15 6.26
CA GLN A 34 9.53 11.94 7.06
C GLN A 34 8.77 10.82 6.32
N ASP A 35 8.56 10.94 5.02
CA ASP A 35 8.05 9.82 4.21
C ASP A 35 9.02 8.65 4.25
N LYS A 36 8.46 7.44 4.34
CA LYS A 36 9.22 6.20 4.32
C LYS A 36 9.55 5.81 2.88
N ILE A 37 10.70 5.16 2.71
CA ILE A 37 11.19 4.69 1.41
C ILE A 37 11.51 3.22 1.54
N ARG A 38 10.97 2.43 0.62
CA ARG A 38 11.26 1.01 0.49
C ARG A 38 12.44 0.83 -0.45
N PHE A 39 13.38 -0.02 -0.05
CA PHE A 39 14.55 -0.39 -0.84
C PHE A 39 14.37 -1.84 -1.29
N LEU A 40 14.33 -2.07 -2.61
CA LEU A 40 14.38 -3.41 -3.18
C LEU A 40 15.72 -3.60 -3.86
N VAL A 41 16.50 -4.56 -3.39
CA VAL A 41 17.76 -4.96 -4.04
C VAL A 41 17.42 -5.99 -5.10
N LEU A 42 17.68 -5.63 -6.35
CA LEU A 42 17.47 -6.49 -7.51
C LEU A 42 18.78 -7.21 -7.88
N GLU A 43 18.66 -8.26 -8.68
CA GLU A 43 19.83 -8.93 -9.25
C GLU A 43 20.70 -7.96 -10.07
N GLY A 44 22.00 -8.22 -10.09
CA GLY A 44 22.97 -7.38 -10.81
C GLY A 44 23.30 -6.06 -10.10
N GLY A 45 23.04 -5.95 -8.80
CA GLY A 45 23.47 -4.81 -7.98
C GLY A 45 22.65 -3.53 -8.18
N LYS A 46 21.47 -3.65 -8.79
CA LYS A 46 20.53 -2.54 -8.95
C LYS A 46 19.66 -2.41 -7.72
N VAL A 47 19.28 -1.18 -7.37
CA VAL A 47 18.35 -0.90 -6.29
C VAL A 47 17.17 -0.13 -6.84
N LEU A 48 15.96 -0.60 -6.52
CA LEU A 48 14.73 0.14 -6.75
C LEU A 48 14.34 0.86 -5.45
N LEU A 49 13.96 2.13 -5.58
CA LEU A 49 13.45 2.95 -4.49
C LEU A 49 12.00 3.29 -4.76
N GLU A 50 11.15 3.01 -3.78
CA GLU A 50 9.72 3.29 -3.85
C GLU A 50 9.29 4.09 -2.62
N LYS A 51 8.34 5.00 -2.80
CA LYS A 51 7.66 5.61 -1.66
C LYS A 51 6.87 4.52 -0.97
N ASN A 52 7.10 4.35 0.32
CA ASN A 52 6.41 3.35 1.11
C ASN A 52 5.18 3.98 1.76
N THR A 53 4.00 3.53 1.37
CA THR A 53 2.74 4.08 1.90
C THR A 53 2.28 3.32 3.15
N PRO A 54 1.48 3.93 4.03
CA PRO A 54 0.91 3.24 5.19
C PRO A 54 0.10 2.01 4.80
N GLU A 55 -0.63 2.07 3.69
CA GLU A 55 -1.44 0.96 3.18
C GLU A 55 -0.55 -0.22 2.79
N GLN A 56 0.60 0.02 2.17
CA GLN A 56 1.58 -1.03 1.86
C GLN A 56 2.21 -1.62 3.13
N ASP A 57 2.52 -0.79 4.14
CA ASP A 57 3.02 -1.25 5.44
C ASP A 57 2.00 -2.14 6.16
N GLU A 58 0.71 -1.79 6.11
CA GLU A 58 -0.37 -2.56 6.72
C GLU A 58 -0.63 -3.86 5.96
N PHE A 59 -0.62 -3.80 4.63
CA PHE A 59 -0.79 -4.97 3.77
C PHE A 59 0.33 -6.00 3.97
N ASP A 60 1.58 -5.55 4.11
CA ASP A 60 2.71 -6.45 4.38
C ASP A 60 2.66 -7.07 5.78
N ARG A 61 2.08 -6.36 6.76
CA ARG A 61 1.95 -6.87 8.14
C ARG A 61 0.91 -7.97 8.25
N ASP A 62 -0.22 -7.82 7.57
CA ASP A 62 -1.28 -8.83 7.51
C ASP A 62 -1.78 -8.99 6.07
N PRO A 63 -1.08 -9.80 5.26
CA PRO A 63 -1.45 -9.98 3.87
C PRO A 63 -2.83 -10.62 3.71
N VAL A 64 -3.29 -11.41 4.69
CA VAL A 64 -4.61 -12.04 4.63
C VAL A 64 -5.71 -10.99 4.75
N VAL A 65 -5.62 -10.10 5.75
CA VAL A 65 -6.55 -8.98 5.90
C VAL A 65 -6.45 -8.02 4.72
N GLY A 66 -5.24 -7.70 4.26
CA GLY A 66 -5.02 -6.86 3.09
C GLY A 66 -5.72 -7.40 1.84
N HIS A 67 -5.49 -8.67 1.49
CA HIS A 67 -6.14 -9.30 0.34
C HIS A 67 -7.66 -9.38 0.49
N PHE A 68 -8.17 -9.64 1.70
CA PHE A 68 -9.61 -9.68 1.96
C PHE A 68 -10.27 -8.31 1.75
N LEU A 69 -9.67 -7.24 2.26
CA LEU A 69 -10.18 -5.88 2.07
C LEU A 69 -10.13 -5.45 0.60
N HIS A 70 -9.04 -5.77 -0.11
CA HIS A 70 -8.93 -5.48 -1.55
C HIS A 70 -10.00 -6.23 -2.37
N PHE A 71 -10.30 -7.47 -2.00
CA PHE A 71 -11.40 -8.23 -2.61
C PHE A 71 -12.75 -7.53 -2.39
N LEU A 72 -13.04 -7.07 -1.16
CA LEU A 72 -14.28 -6.35 -0.86
C LEU A 72 -14.39 -5.04 -1.64
N GLU A 73 -13.34 -4.24 -1.66
CA GLU A 73 -13.26 -2.99 -2.44
C GLU A 73 -13.58 -3.25 -3.92
N THR A 74 -12.87 -4.19 -4.53
CA THR A 74 -13.06 -4.55 -5.95
C THR A 74 -14.50 -5.01 -6.21
N SER A 75 -15.06 -5.83 -5.32
CA SER A 75 -16.45 -6.28 -5.43
C SER A 75 -17.45 -5.12 -5.36
N MET A 76 -17.22 -4.16 -4.45
CA MET A 76 -18.09 -2.99 -4.24
C MET A 76 -18.02 -2.02 -5.42
N LEU A 77 -16.83 -1.76 -5.97
CA LEU A 77 -16.66 -0.89 -7.14
C LEU A 77 -17.30 -1.48 -8.40
N ASN A 78 -17.21 -2.81 -8.57
CA ASN A 78 -17.80 -3.49 -9.73
C ASN A 78 -19.32 -3.68 -9.62
N ASN A 79 -19.86 -3.73 -8.40
CA ASN A 79 -21.29 -3.98 -8.14
C ASN A 79 -21.82 -3.03 -7.05
N PRO A 80 -21.85 -1.70 -7.27
CA PRO A 80 -22.25 -0.74 -6.25
C PRO A 80 -23.68 -0.97 -5.75
N ASP A 81 -24.59 -1.41 -6.63
CA ASP A 81 -25.99 -1.73 -6.30
C ASP A 81 -26.16 -2.91 -5.33
N SER A 82 -25.10 -3.72 -5.13
CA SER A 82 -25.12 -4.83 -4.15
C SER A 82 -25.05 -4.33 -2.70
N ILE A 83 -24.68 -3.07 -2.48
CA ILE A 83 -24.58 -2.45 -1.15
C ILE A 83 -25.96 -1.92 -0.74
N SER A 84 -26.76 -2.78 -0.11
CA SER A 84 -28.07 -2.42 0.44
C SER A 84 -28.06 -2.40 1.96
N PRO A 85 -28.79 -1.47 2.63
CA PRO A 85 -29.00 -1.52 4.07
C PRO A 85 -29.53 -2.89 4.52
N ALA A 86 -29.00 -3.41 5.63
CA ALA A 86 -29.50 -4.66 6.20
C ALA A 86 -30.93 -4.46 6.72
N SER A 87 -31.87 -5.28 6.25
CA SER A 87 -33.22 -5.34 6.85
C SER A 87 -33.14 -5.82 8.31
N LYS A 88 -34.09 -5.38 9.15
CA LYS A 88 -34.18 -5.81 10.56
C LYS A 88 -34.15 -7.34 10.72
N SER A 89 -34.87 -8.09 9.89
CA SER A 89 -34.87 -9.56 9.92
C SER A 89 -33.49 -10.18 9.65
N ARG A 90 -32.72 -9.58 8.73
CA ARG A 90 -31.35 -10.01 8.40
C ARG A 90 -30.38 -9.71 9.54
N TYR A 91 -30.53 -8.56 10.19
CA TYR A 91 -29.77 -8.19 11.39
C TYR A 91 -30.02 -9.18 12.54
N GLU A 92 -31.29 -9.47 12.87
CA GLU A 92 -31.65 -10.43 13.92
C GLU A 92 -31.09 -11.82 13.64
N ARG A 93 -31.13 -12.26 12.37
CA ARG A 93 -30.55 -13.54 11.95
C ARG A 93 -29.03 -13.57 12.17
N TYR A 94 -28.30 -12.52 11.81
CA TYR A 94 -26.85 -12.46 12.02
C TYR A 94 -26.49 -12.45 13.50
N ARG A 95 -27.26 -11.73 14.33
CA ARG A 95 -27.04 -11.70 15.78
C ARG A 95 -27.19 -13.08 16.41
N LYS A 96 -28.22 -13.83 16.01
CA LYS A 96 -28.44 -15.23 16.44
C LYS A 96 -27.29 -16.14 16.03
N LEU A 97 -26.78 -16.00 14.81
CA LEU A 97 -25.66 -16.82 14.31
C LEU A 97 -24.33 -16.51 15.01
N ALA A 98 -24.13 -15.26 15.42
CA ALA A 98 -22.92 -14.82 16.14
C ALA A 98 -22.93 -15.17 17.65
N GLY A 99 -23.95 -15.88 18.14
CA GLY A 99 -24.07 -16.25 19.56
C GLY A 99 -24.46 -15.08 20.47
N GLY A 100 -24.92 -13.96 19.91
CA GLY A 100 -25.44 -12.82 20.66
C GLY A 100 -26.89 -13.09 21.07
N GLU A 101 -27.10 -13.92 22.08
CA GLU A 101 -28.41 -14.06 22.73
C GLU A 101 -28.62 -12.95 23.79
N GLN A 102 -29.89 -12.61 23.98
CA GLN A 102 -30.40 -11.61 24.93
C GLN A 102 -30.39 -12.16 26.36
#